data_AF-A0A4Y2CVV5-F1
#
_entry.id   AF-A0A4Y2CVV5-F1
#
_cell.length_a   1.000
_cell.length_b   1.000
_cell.length_c   1.000
_cell.angle_alpha   90.00
_cell.angle_beta   90.00
_cell.angle_gamma   90.00
#
_symmetry.space_group_name_H-M   'P 1'
#
loop_
_entity.id
_entity.type
_entity.pdbx_description
1 polymer ?
#
loop_
_entity_poly.entity_id
_entity_poly.type
_entity_poly.pdbx_seq_one_letter_code
_entity_poly.pdbx_strand_id
1 'polypeptide(L)'
;MNLFERQAKMADIEESEWVNHLLALLPVKLAEQIIKLHEDNLADFEFVKVKLLERFKLNAEAFRSKFINFQRPQGTLWKDVIFDLRTYLDGWLESPEVKDFKGLKDLMMADQLKKRASPEMKDKFLDTWSKFCYPEAISEKFDDYESVLRINKKPWTVKNTEEK
;
A
#
# COMPACT_ATOMS: atom_id res chain seq x y z
N MET A 1 -16.44 3.66 7.09
CA MET A 1 -17.13 4.45 8.15
C MET A 1 -16.54 4.04 9.49
N ASN A 2 -15.82 4.97 10.11
CA ASN A 2 -14.64 4.72 10.95
C ASN A 2 -14.98 4.37 12.42
N LEU A 3 -14.34 3.31 12.95
CA LEU A 3 -14.40 2.90 14.36
C LEU A 3 -14.08 4.05 15.32
N PHE A 4 -13.09 4.88 14.97
CA PHE A 4 -12.67 6.04 15.75
C PHE A 4 -13.80 7.07 15.94
N GLU A 5 -14.51 7.45 14.87
CA GLU A 5 -15.59 8.45 14.95
C GLU A 5 -16.75 7.96 15.84
N ARG A 6 -17.05 6.65 15.81
CA ARG A 6 -18.01 6.05 16.74
C ARG A 6 -17.51 6.09 18.18
N GLN A 7 -16.24 5.77 18.42
CA GLN A 7 -15.67 5.79 19.77
C GLN A 7 -15.60 7.21 20.33
N ALA A 8 -15.20 8.19 19.53
CA ALA A 8 -15.13 9.59 19.93
C ALA A 8 -16.52 10.14 20.29
N LYS A 9 -17.56 9.80 19.51
CA LYS A 9 -18.95 10.14 19.83
C LYS A 9 -19.49 9.43 21.08
N MET A 10 -19.10 8.17 21.30
CA MET A 10 -19.49 7.44 22.51
C MET A 10 -18.79 7.97 23.76
N ALA A 11 -17.60 8.54 23.61
CA ALA A 11 -16.81 9.15 24.68
C ALA A 11 -17.10 10.64 24.87
N ASP A 12 -18.08 11.20 24.14
CA ASP A 12 -18.48 12.62 24.18
C ASP A 12 -17.31 13.59 23.97
N ILE A 13 -16.37 13.22 23.10
CA ILE A 13 -15.19 14.03 22.78
C ILE A 13 -15.60 15.12 21.79
N GLU A 14 -15.26 16.37 22.09
CA GLU A 14 -15.52 17.51 21.21
C GLU A 14 -14.73 17.36 19.90
N GLU A 15 -15.34 17.69 18.76
CA GLU A 15 -14.73 17.53 17.43
C GLU A 15 -13.40 18.29 17.28
N SER A 16 -13.24 19.39 18.02
CA SER A 16 -12.00 20.17 18.17
C SER A 16 -10.83 19.34 18.73
N GLU A 17 -11.11 18.33 19.56
CA GLU A 17 -10.12 17.48 20.21
C GLU A 17 -9.88 16.15 19.48
N TRP A 18 -10.65 15.85 18.44
CA TRP A 18 -10.54 14.58 17.72
C TRP A 18 -9.16 14.42 17.07
N VAL A 19 -8.58 15.49 16.56
CA VAL A 19 -7.24 15.46 15.95
C VAL A 19 -6.17 15.12 17.00
N ASN A 20 -6.24 15.72 18.19
CA ASN A 20 -5.29 15.45 19.27
C ASN A 20 -5.40 14.00 19.77
N HIS A 21 -6.63 13.50 19.93
CA HIS A 21 -6.87 12.10 20.29
C HIS A 21 -6.42 11.14 19.19
N LEU A 22 -6.62 11.49 17.92
CA LEU A 22 -6.15 10.70 16.79
C LEU A 22 -4.61 10.64 16.76
N LEU A 23 -3.92 11.76 16.96
CA LEU A 23 -2.46 11.82 17.02
C LEU A 23 -1.88 10.95 18.14
N ALA A 24 -2.53 10.91 19.30
CA ALA A 24 -2.12 10.08 20.42
C ALA A 24 -2.26 8.56 20.15
N LEU A 25 -3.16 8.17 19.25
CA LEU A 25 -3.37 6.77 18.84
C LEU A 25 -2.46 6.35 17.68
N LEU A 26 -1.83 7.29 16.98
CA LEU A 26 -0.98 7.00 15.85
C LEU A 26 0.46 6.66 16.28
N PRO A 27 1.17 5.82 15.51
CA PRO A 27 2.60 5.63 15.73
C PRO A 27 3.36 6.96 15.65
N VAL A 28 4.34 7.16 16.53
CA VAL A 28 5.07 8.43 16.71
C VAL A 28 5.56 9.05 15.39
N LYS A 29 6.18 8.25 14.51
CA LYS A 29 6.65 8.71 13.19
C LYS A 29 5.55 9.31 12.29
N LEU A 30 4.33 8.81 12.43
CA LEU A 30 3.17 9.27 11.67
C LEU A 30 2.56 10.52 12.33
N ALA A 31 2.49 10.55 13.66
CA ALA A 31 2.06 11.71 14.41
C ALA A 31 2.96 12.93 14.13
N GLU A 32 4.28 12.78 14.23
CA GLU A 32 5.28 13.82 13.89
C GLU A 32 5.11 14.34 12.46
N GLN A 33 4.83 13.42 11.53
CA GLN A 33 4.63 13.72 10.14
C GLN A 33 3.32 14.48 9.85
N ILE A 34 2.29 14.30 10.66
CA ILE A 34 1.02 15.05 10.57
C ILE A 34 1.19 16.42 11.20
N ILE A 35 1.83 16.50 12.38
CA ILE A 35 2.17 17.76 13.04
C ILE A 35 2.98 18.65 12.10
N LYS A 36 3.99 18.10 11.40
CA LYS A 36 4.82 18.84 10.44
C LYS A 36 4.07 19.30 9.18
N LEU A 37 2.97 18.63 8.83
CA LEU A 37 2.12 19.05 7.71
C LEU A 37 1.15 20.16 8.09
N HIS A 38 1.13 20.54 9.38
CA HIS A 38 0.02 21.25 9.98
C HIS A 38 0.49 22.29 11.00
N GLU A 39 1.39 23.17 10.58
CA GLU A 39 1.79 24.31 11.41
C GLU A 39 0.63 25.31 11.66
N ASP A 40 -0.43 25.33 10.84
CA ASP A 40 -1.41 26.43 10.86
C ASP A 40 -2.89 26.10 11.14
N ASN A 41 -3.36 24.83 11.23
CA ASN A 41 -4.83 24.64 11.45
C ASN A 41 -5.32 23.32 12.07
N LEU A 42 -4.74 22.84 13.19
CA LEU A 42 -5.01 21.55 13.91
C LEU A 42 -6.46 21.21 14.29
N ALA A 43 -7.46 22.02 13.93
CA ALA A 43 -8.87 21.81 14.27
C ALA A 43 -9.69 21.08 13.19
N ASP A 44 -9.23 20.99 11.94
CA ASP A 44 -10.02 20.36 10.87
C ASP A 44 -9.76 18.85 10.77
N PHE A 45 -10.58 18.08 11.50
CA PHE A 45 -10.52 16.62 11.48
C PHE A 45 -10.76 16.03 10.09
N GLU A 46 -11.66 16.61 9.29
CA GLU A 46 -12.01 16.04 7.99
C GLU A 46 -10.87 16.26 6.99
N PHE A 47 -10.20 17.42 7.05
CA PHE A 47 -8.98 17.66 6.29
C PHE A 47 -7.85 16.71 6.70
N VAL A 48 -7.59 16.56 8.01
CA VAL A 48 -6.58 15.63 8.53
C VAL A 48 -6.90 14.21 8.07
N LYS A 49 -8.15 13.78 8.15
CA LYS A 49 -8.62 12.47 7.69
C LYS A 49 -8.39 12.26 6.19
N VAL A 50 -8.76 13.22 5.34
CA VAL A 50 -8.50 13.14 3.90
C VAL A 50 -7.00 13.07 3.61
N LYS A 51 -6.17 13.91 4.26
CA LYS A 51 -4.72 13.88 4.08
C LYS A 51 -4.09 12.61 4.62
N LEU A 52 -4.60 12.06 5.72
CA LEU A 52 -4.19 10.77 6.26
C LEU A 52 -4.49 9.70 5.21
N LEU A 53 -5.72 9.64 4.71
CA LEU A 53 -6.17 8.68 3.69
C LEU A 53 -5.36 8.82 2.38
N GLU A 54 -5.14 10.03 1.89
CA GLU A 54 -4.32 10.33 0.69
C GLU A 54 -2.87 9.90 0.87
N ARG A 55 -2.25 10.25 2.00
CA ARG A 55 -0.84 9.99 2.27
C ARG A 55 -0.57 8.52 2.52
N PHE A 56 -1.48 7.86 3.20
CA PHE A 56 -1.40 6.43 3.38
C PHE A 56 -1.71 5.67 2.08
N LYS A 57 -2.36 6.28 1.07
CA LYS A 57 -2.84 5.56 -0.13
C LYS A 57 -3.62 4.27 0.24
N LEU A 58 -4.19 4.22 1.45
CA LEU A 58 -4.63 2.99 2.14
C LEU A 58 -6.13 2.72 2.01
N ASN A 59 -6.75 3.02 0.86
CA ASN A 59 -8.00 2.33 0.55
C ASN A 59 -7.65 0.99 -0.12
N ALA A 60 -7.28 0.99 -1.39
CA ALA A 60 -7.08 -0.27 -2.12
C ALA A 60 -5.94 -1.17 -1.60
N GLU A 61 -4.75 -0.64 -1.34
CA GLU A 61 -3.57 -1.47 -0.99
C GLU A 61 -3.61 -1.98 0.47
N ALA A 62 -4.27 -1.25 1.37
CA ALA A 62 -4.54 -1.71 2.73
C ALA A 62 -5.49 -2.90 2.74
N PHE A 63 -6.58 -2.76 1.98
CA PHE A 63 -7.61 -3.77 1.82
C PHE A 63 -7.05 -5.01 1.13
N ARG A 64 -6.21 -4.83 0.10
CA ARG A 64 -5.40 -5.91 -0.48
C ARG A 64 -4.57 -6.63 0.58
N SER A 65 -3.77 -5.91 1.36
CA SER A 65 -2.89 -6.53 2.35
C SER A 65 -3.68 -7.30 3.41
N LYS A 66 -4.81 -6.72 3.87
CA LYS A 66 -5.74 -7.40 4.79
C LYS A 66 -6.37 -8.63 4.16
N PHE A 67 -6.73 -8.59 2.88
CA PHE A 67 -7.30 -9.71 2.15
C PHE A 67 -6.29 -10.85 1.97
N ILE A 68 -5.05 -10.54 1.56
CA ILE A 68 -4.00 -11.53 1.31
C ILE A 68 -3.46 -12.14 2.61
N ASN A 69 -3.24 -11.32 3.64
CA ASN A 69 -2.70 -11.75 4.92
C ASN A 69 -3.79 -12.09 5.94
N PHE A 70 -5.05 -12.23 5.50
CA PHE A 70 -6.15 -12.54 6.40
C PHE A 70 -5.90 -13.87 7.09
N GLN A 71 -5.83 -13.85 8.41
CA GLN A 71 -5.81 -15.05 9.22
C GLN A 71 -7.09 -15.10 10.04
N ARG A 72 -7.79 -16.23 9.97
CA ARG A 72 -9.02 -16.43 10.73
C ARG A 72 -8.71 -16.39 12.24
N PRO A 73 -9.32 -15.46 12.99
CA PRO A 73 -9.19 -15.46 14.45
C PRO A 73 -9.87 -16.69 15.06
N GLN A 74 -9.27 -17.27 16.10
CA GLN A 74 -9.88 -18.38 16.83
C GLN A 74 -11.25 -17.96 17.39
N GLY A 75 -12.27 -18.81 17.19
CA GLY A 75 -13.64 -18.57 17.69
C GLY A 75 -14.56 -17.76 16.75
N THR A 76 -14.07 -17.26 15.61
CA THR A 76 -14.94 -16.57 14.62
C THR A 76 -15.79 -17.54 13.82
N LEU A 77 -17.04 -17.16 13.51
CA LEU A 77 -17.90 -17.96 12.64
C LEU A 77 -17.46 -17.78 11.18
N TRP A 78 -17.57 -18.84 10.38
CA TRP A 78 -17.20 -18.79 8.96
C TRP A 78 -18.00 -17.76 8.16
N LYS A 79 -19.24 -17.46 8.57
CA LYS A 79 -20.06 -16.40 7.96
C LYS A 79 -19.46 -15.00 8.16
N ASP A 80 -18.84 -14.75 9.32
CA ASP A 80 -18.21 -13.47 9.64
C ASP A 80 -16.89 -13.34 8.87
N VAL A 81 -16.16 -14.44 8.71
CA VAL A 81 -14.98 -14.52 7.85
C VAL A 81 -15.32 -14.17 6.39
N ILE A 82 -16.42 -14.69 5.85
CA ILE A 82 -16.86 -14.36 4.49
C ILE A 82 -17.22 -12.89 4.38
N PHE A 83 -17.89 -12.33 5.39
CA PHE A 83 -18.23 -10.92 5.44
C PHE A 83 -16.98 -10.03 5.45
N ASP A 84 -15.99 -10.35 6.28
CA ASP A 84 -14.73 -9.62 6.36
C ASP A 84 -13.95 -9.71 5.04
N LEU A 85 -13.84 -10.91 4.45
CA LEU A 85 -13.16 -11.10 3.17
C LEU A 85 -13.84 -10.34 2.03
N ARG A 86 -15.17 -10.29 1.99
CA ARG A 86 -15.90 -9.47 1.02
C ARG A 86 -15.65 -7.99 1.23
N THR A 87 -15.71 -7.52 2.47
CA THR A 87 -15.42 -6.12 2.80
C THR A 87 -14.01 -5.72 2.37
N TYR A 88 -13.02 -6.59 2.56
CA TYR A 88 -11.66 -6.34 2.12
C TYR A 88 -11.50 -6.44 0.61
N LEU A 89 -12.22 -7.33 -0.07
CA LEU A 89 -12.19 -7.40 -1.52
C LEU A 89 -12.83 -6.14 -2.13
N ASP A 90 -14.02 -5.75 -1.66
CA ASP A 90 -14.74 -4.59 -2.17
C ASP A 90 -13.93 -3.30 -1.96
N GLY A 91 -13.33 -3.13 -0.79
CA GLY A 91 -12.43 -2.00 -0.52
C GLY A 91 -11.14 -2.04 -1.35
N TRP A 92 -10.68 -3.23 -1.79
CA TRP A 92 -9.57 -3.34 -2.73
C TRP A 92 -9.99 -2.93 -4.15
N LEU A 93 -11.21 -3.28 -4.55
CA LEU A 93 -11.78 -2.99 -5.87
C LEU A 93 -12.35 -1.58 -6.01
N GLU A 94 -12.58 -0.85 -4.91
CA GLU A 94 -12.91 0.58 -4.91
C GLU A 94 -11.77 1.46 -5.47
N SER A 95 -10.62 0.88 -5.87
CA SER A 95 -9.62 1.64 -6.63
C SER A 95 -10.22 2.18 -7.92
N PRO A 96 -10.06 3.49 -8.24
CA PRO A 96 -10.60 4.11 -9.46
C PRO A 96 -10.10 3.46 -10.77
N GLU A 97 -9.10 2.58 -10.69
CA GLU A 97 -8.48 1.87 -11.80
C GLU A 97 -9.22 0.56 -12.18
N VAL A 98 -10.03 -0.01 -11.29
CA VAL A 98 -10.75 -1.28 -11.55
C VAL A 98 -12.22 -0.99 -11.84
N LYS A 99 -12.55 -0.85 -13.13
CA LYS A 99 -13.93 -0.55 -13.58
C LYS A 99 -14.63 -1.75 -14.20
N ASP A 100 -13.86 -2.76 -14.63
CA ASP A 100 -14.33 -3.92 -15.36
C ASP A 100 -13.58 -5.20 -14.94
N PHE A 101 -14.09 -6.34 -15.41
CA PHE A 101 -13.46 -7.63 -15.15
C PHE A 101 -12.03 -7.73 -15.71
N LYS A 102 -11.72 -6.96 -16.75
CA LYS A 102 -10.37 -6.85 -17.30
C LYS A 102 -9.44 -6.17 -16.29
N GLY A 103 -9.83 -5.01 -15.74
CA GLY A 103 -9.08 -4.33 -14.69
C GLY A 103 -8.85 -5.19 -13.45
N LEU A 104 -9.82 -6.03 -13.07
CA LEU A 104 -9.63 -7.02 -12.01
C LEU A 104 -8.54 -8.05 -12.36
N LYS A 105 -8.58 -8.62 -13.57
CA LYS A 105 -7.56 -9.57 -14.03
C LYS A 105 -6.17 -8.94 -14.06
N ASP A 106 -6.07 -7.73 -14.59
CA ASP A 106 -4.81 -6.98 -14.69
C ASP A 106 -4.26 -6.68 -13.30
N LEU A 107 -5.12 -6.26 -12.36
CA LEU A 107 -4.78 -6.05 -10.95
C LEU A 107 -4.26 -7.34 -10.29
N MET A 108 -4.92 -8.48 -10.50
CA MET A 108 -4.50 -9.77 -9.94
C MET A 108 -3.18 -10.26 -10.54
N MET A 109 -2.97 -10.07 -11.85
CA MET A 109 -1.72 -10.44 -12.52
C MET A 109 -0.57 -9.55 -12.06
N ALA A 110 -0.80 -8.23 -11.99
CA ALA A 110 0.12 -7.28 -11.40
C ALA A 110 0.52 -7.72 -10.00
N ASP A 111 -0.45 -8.06 -9.14
CA ASP A 111 -0.23 -8.54 -7.77
C ASP A 111 0.78 -9.69 -7.68
N GLN A 112 0.59 -10.69 -8.54
CA GLN A 112 1.40 -11.90 -8.58
C GLN A 112 2.82 -11.60 -9.08
N LEU A 113 2.97 -10.68 -10.05
CA LEU A 113 4.28 -10.22 -10.50
C LEU A 113 5.03 -9.49 -9.37
N LYS A 114 4.35 -8.61 -8.62
CA LYS A 114 4.95 -7.92 -7.46
C LYS A 114 5.44 -8.91 -6.40
N LYS A 115 4.70 -10.01 -6.17
CA LYS A 115 5.12 -11.05 -5.21
C LYS A 115 6.37 -11.79 -5.66
N ARG A 116 6.52 -12.05 -6.96
CA ARG A 116 7.66 -12.78 -7.55
C ARG A 116 8.92 -11.93 -7.74
N ALA A 117 8.81 -10.60 -7.64
CA ALA A 117 9.97 -9.71 -7.67
C ALA A 117 10.98 -10.05 -6.56
N SER A 118 12.27 -9.94 -6.89
CA SER A 118 13.35 -10.11 -5.91
C SER A 118 13.32 -8.99 -4.85
N PRO A 119 13.94 -9.19 -3.66
CA PRO A 119 13.98 -8.16 -2.62
C PRO A 119 14.59 -6.84 -3.10
N GLU A 120 15.61 -6.90 -3.96
CA GLU A 120 16.30 -5.74 -4.54
C GLU A 120 15.37 -4.92 -5.45
N MET A 121 14.51 -5.60 -6.23
CA MET A 121 13.50 -4.95 -7.08
C MET A 121 12.37 -4.34 -6.23
N LYS A 122 11.96 -5.03 -5.16
CA LYS A 122 10.94 -4.54 -4.20
C LYS A 122 11.35 -3.23 -3.55
N ASP A 123 12.61 -3.13 -3.15
CA ASP A 123 13.20 -1.91 -2.58
C ASP A 123 13.29 -0.79 -3.63
N LYS A 124 13.81 -1.10 -4.83
CA LYS A 124 13.99 -0.11 -5.90
C LYS A 124 12.71 0.55 -6.38
N PHE A 125 11.60 -0.19 -6.38
CA PHE A 125 10.30 0.28 -6.89
C PHE A 125 9.29 0.59 -5.79
N LEU A 126 9.72 0.66 -4.52
CA LEU A 126 8.85 0.78 -3.35
C LEU A 126 7.78 1.88 -3.49
N ASP A 127 8.22 3.07 -3.90
CA ASP A 127 7.36 4.26 -4.05
C ASP A 127 6.43 4.22 -5.26
N THR A 128 6.70 3.31 -6.20
CA THR A 128 6.02 3.23 -7.49
C THR A 128 5.05 2.04 -7.58
N TRP A 129 5.13 1.06 -6.66
CA TRP A 129 4.22 -0.11 -6.64
C TRP A 129 2.75 0.26 -6.64
N SER A 130 2.37 1.30 -5.91
CA SER A 130 0.98 1.77 -5.80
C SER A 130 0.44 2.40 -7.09
N LYS A 131 1.31 2.67 -8.08
CA LYS A 131 0.91 3.20 -9.40
C LYS A 131 0.81 2.12 -10.49
N PHE A 132 1.13 0.88 -10.14
CA PHE A 132 1.18 -0.21 -11.09
C PHE A 132 -0.02 -1.14 -10.93
N CYS A 133 -1.05 -0.93 -11.74
CA CYS A 133 -2.20 -1.83 -11.84
C CYS A 133 -2.22 -2.64 -13.15
N TYR A 134 -1.26 -2.37 -14.06
CA TYR A 134 -1.12 -3.07 -15.33
C TYR A 134 0.08 -4.01 -15.32
N PRO A 135 -0.11 -5.30 -15.60
CA PRO A 135 0.97 -6.29 -15.58
C PRO A 135 2.05 -5.99 -16.63
N GLU A 136 1.67 -5.44 -17.79
CA GLU A 136 2.59 -5.12 -18.89
C GLU A 136 3.60 -4.03 -18.48
N ALA A 137 3.11 -2.98 -17.82
CA ALA A 137 3.96 -1.90 -17.33
C ALA A 137 4.92 -2.36 -16.21
N ILE A 138 4.53 -3.39 -15.45
CA ILE A 138 5.39 -4.00 -14.43
C ILE A 138 6.46 -4.85 -15.11
N SER A 139 6.08 -5.71 -16.07
CA SER A 139 7.04 -6.57 -16.77
C SER A 139 8.10 -5.75 -17.50
N GLU A 140 7.71 -4.68 -18.21
CA GLU A 140 8.65 -3.84 -18.95
C GLU A 140 9.73 -3.24 -18.01
N LYS A 141 9.31 -2.71 -16.85
CA LYS A 141 10.25 -2.16 -15.86
C LYS A 141 11.13 -3.22 -15.20
N PHE A 142 10.61 -4.43 -15.01
CA PHE A 142 11.38 -5.54 -14.48
C PHE A 142 12.46 -5.96 -15.47
N ASP A 143 12.08 -6.11 -16.73
CA ASP A 143 12.97 -6.49 -17.82
C ASP A 143 14.06 -5.43 -18.06
N ASP A 144 13.71 -4.14 -17.99
CA ASP A 144 14.67 -3.03 -18.05
C ASP A 144 15.68 -3.10 -16.91
N TYR A 145 15.20 -3.29 -15.67
CA TYR A 145 16.05 -3.38 -14.50
C TYR A 145 17.00 -4.59 -14.57
N GLU A 146 16.48 -5.75 -14.97
CA GLU A 146 17.30 -6.94 -15.19
C GLU A 146 18.31 -6.77 -16.31
N SER A 147 17.95 -6.07 -17.39
CA SER A 147 18.84 -5.79 -18.51
C SER A 147 20.03 -4.92 -18.08
N VAL A 148 19.77 -3.88 -17.29
CA VAL A 148 20.83 -3.03 -16.69
C VAL A 148 21.73 -3.84 -15.76
N LEU A 149 21.16 -4.73 -14.93
CA LEU A 149 21.94 -5.63 -14.08
C LEU A 149 22.81 -6.60 -14.89
N ARG A 150 22.29 -7.16 -16.00
CA ARG A 150 23.06 -8.04 -16.89
C ARG A 150 24.20 -7.31 -17.59
N ILE A 151 24.00 -6.06 -17.98
CA ILE A 151 25.06 -5.23 -18.59
C ILE A 151 26.15 -4.92 -17.56
N ASN A 152 25.77 -4.51 -16.34
CA ASN A 152 26.72 -4.18 -15.28
C ASN A 152 27.47 -5.39 -14.70
N LYS A 153 26.92 -6.61 -14.84
CA LYS A 153 27.56 -7.86 -14.40
C LYS A 153 28.53 -8.47 -15.42
N LYS A 154 28.72 -7.93 -16.63
CA LYS A 154 29.78 -8.40 -17.53
C LYS A 154 31.15 -7.94 -17.01
N PRO A 155 32.01 -8.83 -16.47
CA PRO A 155 33.38 -8.46 -16.18
C PRO A 155 34.14 -8.40 -17.50
N TRP A 156 35.03 -7.41 -17.64
CA TRP A 156 36.06 -7.41 -18.67
C TRP A 156 36.76 -8.77 -18.72
N THR A 157 36.52 -9.57 -19.75
CA THR A 157 37.39 -10.71 -20.07
C THR A 157 38.65 -10.14 -20.70
N VAL A 158 39.67 -9.88 -19.88
CA VAL A 158 41.03 -9.63 -20.37
C VAL A 158 41.51 -10.92 -21.03
N LYS A 159 41.60 -10.93 -22.36
CA LYS A 159 42.29 -11.98 -23.11
C LYS A 159 43.79 -11.82 -22.83
N ASN A 160 44.33 -12.58 -21.87
CA ASN A 160 45.77 -12.83 -21.85
C ASN A 160 46.05 -13.85 -22.96
N THR A 161 46.56 -13.35 -24.07
CA THR A 161 47.16 -14.17 -25.12
C THR A 161 48.62 -14.31 -24.72
N GLU A 162 49.00 -15.48 -24.18
CA GLU A 162 50.40 -15.83 -23.97
C GLU A 162 51.08 -15.91 -25.34
N GLU A 163 52.04 -15.01 -25.57
CA GLU A 163 53.02 -15.08 -26.65
C GLU A 163 53.89 -16.32 -26.45
N LYS A 164 54.22 -16.99 -27.55
CA LYS A 164 55.05 -18.19 -27.62
C LYS A 164 56.33 -17.88 -28.37
#